data_AF-A0A2N9MTN2-F1
#
_entry.id   AF-A0A2N9MTN2-F1
#
_cell.length_a   1.000
_cell.length_b   1.000
_cell.length_c   1.000
_cell.angle_alpha   90.00
_cell.angle_beta   90.00
_cell.angle_gamma   90.00
#
_symmetry.space_group_name_H-M   'P 1'
#
loop_
_entity.id
_entity.type
_entity.pdbx_description
1 polymer ?
#
loop_
_entity_poly.entity_id
_entity_poly.type
_entity_poly.pdbx_seq_one_letter_code
_entity_poly.pdbx_strand_id
1 'polypeptide(L)'
;MNCKKCSKRFEDSEARCPHCGEPNPDASGMFRTSSVLISAGGADLVYRSVDEVPARLRSKLLKSTNGANSATILIADRRGRKEITRAMRKLPGPAQRRLMQSVLGVEASSTVLAWLTPLRKRLVAGVVLVLALALIGFVFTHHWQ
;
A
#
# COMPACT_ATOMS: atom_id res chain seq x y z
N MET A 1 -25.20 25.44 9.39
CA MET A 1 -26.47 25.16 8.65
C MET A 1 -27.71 25.69 9.38
N ASN A 2 -28.90 25.69 8.76
CA ASN A 2 -30.17 26.04 9.42
C ASN A 2 -30.98 24.79 9.75
N CYS A 3 -31.55 24.72 10.96
CA CYS A 3 -32.42 23.61 11.34
C CYS A 3 -33.73 23.64 10.55
N LYS A 4 -34.13 22.52 9.95
CA LYS A 4 -35.40 22.42 9.19
C LYS A 4 -36.65 22.62 10.06
N LYS A 5 -36.54 22.45 11.37
CA LYS A 5 -37.65 22.53 12.33
C LYS A 5 -37.75 23.88 13.02
N CYS A 6 -36.66 24.38 13.58
CA CYS A 6 -36.67 25.65 14.32
C CYS A 6 -36.04 26.82 13.57
N SER A 7 -35.53 26.61 12.35
CA SER A 7 -34.90 27.62 11.48
C SER A 7 -33.70 28.36 12.06
N LYS A 8 -33.27 28.02 13.29
CA LYS A 8 -32.09 28.58 13.93
C LYS A 8 -30.82 28.02 13.28
N ARG A 9 -29.80 28.88 13.21
CA ARG A 9 -28.49 28.54 12.67
C ARG A 9 -27.68 27.80 13.73
N PHE A 10 -27.00 26.74 13.34
CA PHE A 10 -26.15 25.93 14.21
C PHE A 10 -24.97 25.32 13.43
N GLU A 11 -23.98 24.79 14.13
CA GLU A 11 -22.74 24.28 13.55
C GLU A 11 -22.95 22.93 12.88
N ASP A 12 -22.24 22.71 11.77
CA ASP A 12 -22.41 21.50 10.96
C ASP A 12 -21.88 20.23 11.67
N SER A 13 -21.01 20.42 12.67
CA SER A 13 -20.40 19.34 13.47
C SER A 13 -21.32 18.81 14.58
N GLU A 14 -22.40 19.51 14.93
CA GLU A 14 -23.28 19.15 16.03
C GLU A 14 -24.25 18.04 15.61
N ALA A 15 -24.26 16.92 16.35
CA ALA A 15 -25.12 15.76 16.06
C ALA A 15 -26.63 16.06 16.13
N ARG A 16 -27.01 17.09 16.89
CA ARG A 16 -28.39 17.55 17.08
C ARG A 16 -28.42 19.06 17.18
N CYS A 17 -29.52 19.67 16.75
CA CYS A 17 -29.71 21.10 16.90
C CYS A 17 -29.75 21.48 18.40
N PRO A 18 -28.88 22.38 18.89
CA PRO A 18 -28.81 22.74 20.31
C PRO A 18 -30.06 23.45 20.82
N HIS A 19 -30.91 23.95 19.92
CA HIS A 19 -32.10 24.70 20.28
C HIS A 19 -33.39 23.88 20.35
N CYS A 20 -33.50 22.81 19.56
CA CYS A 20 -34.74 22.02 19.47
C CYS A 20 -34.53 20.51 19.51
N GLY A 21 -33.28 20.03 19.57
CA GLY A 21 -32.94 18.61 19.69
C GLY A 21 -33.13 17.78 18.42
N GLU A 22 -33.54 18.40 17.31
CA GLU A 22 -33.73 17.70 16.03
C GLU A 22 -32.40 17.10 15.54
N PRO A 23 -32.37 15.83 15.08
CA PRO A 23 -31.16 15.20 14.56
C PRO A 23 -30.60 16.01 13.38
N ASN A 24 -29.30 16.25 13.40
CA ASN A 24 -28.62 16.83 12.25
C ASN A 24 -28.31 15.72 11.24
N PRO A 25 -28.96 15.69 10.06
CA PRO A 25 -28.68 14.66 9.05
C PRO A 25 -27.29 14.80 8.42
N ASP A 26 -26.66 15.95 8.57
CA ASP A 26 -25.37 16.26 7.99
C ASP A 26 -24.21 16.10 8.98
N ALA A 27 -24.51 15.89 10.26
CA ALA A 27 -23.52 15.58 11.28
C ALA A 27 -22.75 14.33 10.91
N SER A 28 -21.43 14.43 10.92
CA SER A 28 -20.53 13.31 10.63
C SER A 28 -19.75 12.95 11.89
N GLY A 29 -19.80 11.68 12.28
CA GLY A 29 -19.00 11.09 13.36
C GLY A 29 -18.41 9.77 12.87
N MET A 30 -17.19 9.45 13.27
CA MET A 30 -16.49 8.23 12.87
C MET A 30 -16.38 7.28 14.06
N PHE A 31 -17.08 6.15 14.00
CA PHE A 31 -16.78 4.99 14.84
C PHE A 31 -15.91 4.03 14.04
N ARG A 32 -14.67 3.80 14.49
CA ARG A 32 -13.74 2.85 13.88
C ARG A 32 -13.70 1.57 14.70
N THR A 33 -14.25 0.50 14.15
CA THR A 33 -14.11 -0.85 14.70
C THR A 33 -13.20 -1.66 13.78
N SER A 34 -12.15 -2.25 14.33
CA SER A 34 -11.32 -3.24 13.64
C SER A 34 -11.47 -4.60 14.31
N SER A 35 -11.38 -5.66 13.53
CA SER A 35 -11.33 -7.03 14.04
C SER A 35 -10.38 -7.82 13.17
N VAL A 36 -9.50 -8.60 13.80
CA VAL A 36 -8.52 -9.44 13.12
C VAL A 36 -8.79 -10.87 13.55
N LEU A 37 -9.29 -11.69 12.62
CA LEU A 37 -9.43 -13.13 12.81
C LEU A 37 -8.17 -13.80 12.25
N ILE A 38 -7.52 -14.64 13.07
CA ILE A 38 -6.41 -15.48 12.64
C ILE A 38 -6.79 -16.93 12.92
N SER A 39 -6.94 -17.67 11.83
CA SER A 39 -7.09 -19.12 11.83
C SER A 39 -5.76 -19.74 11.42
N ALA A 40 -5.02 -20.29 12.37
CA ALA A 40 -3.70 -20.87 12.11
C ALA A 40 -3.41 -22.05 13.05
N GLY A 41 -2.89 -23.15 12.48
CA GLY A 41 -2.48 -24.31 13.28
C GLY A 41 -3.62 -24.99 14.05
N GLY A 42 -4.86 -24.89 13.55
CA GLY A 42 -6.05 -25.45 14.20
C GLY A 42 -6.66 -24.58 15.30
N ALA A 43 -6.15 -23.37 15.51
CA ALA A 43 -6.70 -22.41 16.45
C ALA A 43 -7.27 -21.17 15.74
N ASP A 44 -8.42 -20.71 16.22
CA ASP A 44 -9.10 -19.49 15.76
C ASP A 44 -9.08 -18.45 16.88
N LEU A 45 -8.44 -17.30 16.62
CA LEU A 45 -8.32 -16.22 17.59
C LEU A 45 -8.76 -14.89 16.97
N VAL A 46 -9.49 -14.10 17.75
CA VAL A 46 -10.00 -12.77 17.37
C VAL A 46 -9.30 -11.70 18.19
N TYR A 47 -8.74 -10.71 17.51
CA TYR A 47 -8.09 -9.53 18.11
C TYR A 47 -8.85 -8.26 17.71
N ARG A 48 -8.85 -7.24 18.57
CA ARG A 48 -9.53 -5.96 18.29
C ARG A 48 -8.66 -5.00 17.48
N SER A 49 -7.37 -5.24 17.44
CA SER A 49 -6.41 -4.46 16.67
C SER A 49 -5.24 -5.30 16.18
N VAL A 50 -4.48 -4.77 15.22
CA VAL A 50 -3.25 -5.41 14.73
C VAL A 50 -2.14 -5.37 15.79
N ASP A 51 -2.18 -4.41 16.71
CA ASP A 51 -1.17 -4.24 17.76
C ASP A 51 -1.32 -5.26 18.89
N GLU A 52 -2.53 -5.80 19.09
CA GLU A 52 -2.80 -6.92 20.00
C GLU A 52 -2.30 -8.28 19.46
N VAL A 53 -1.97 -8.38 18.17
CA VAL A 53 -1.52 -9.63 17.55
C VAL A 53 -0.08 -9.95 17.96
N PRO A 54 0.24 -11.19 18.39
CA PRO A 54 1.60 -11.58 18.73
C PRO A 54 2.60 -11.31 17.60
N ALA A 55 3.79 -10.82 17.94
CA ALA A 55 4.79 -10.34 16.97
C ALA A 55 5.10 -11.33 15.83
N ARG A 56 5.18 -12.64 16.14
CA ARG A 56 5.42 -13.70 15.14
C ARG A 56 4.28 -13.83 14.10
N LEU A 57 3.03 -13.60 14.50
CA LEU A 57 1.86 -13.64 13.63
C LEU A 57 1.65 -12.29 12.92
N ARG A 58 1.97 -11.18 13.59
CA ARG A 58 1.85 -9.82 13.04
C ARG A 58 2.68 -9.64 11.77
N SER A 59 3.92 -10.12 11.75
CA SER A 59 4.78 -10.04 10.55
C SER A 59 4.22 -10.85 9.38
N LYS A 60 3.68 -12.05 9.65
CA LYS A 60 3.01 -12.88 8.65
C LYS A 60 1.74 -12.22 8.12
N LEU A 61 0.92 -11.65 9.00
CA LEU A 61 -0.30 -10.93 8.65
C LEU A 61 0.02 -9.74 7.73
N LEU A 62 0.97 -8.89 8.12
CA LEU A 62 1.37 -7.75 7.30
C LEU A 62 1.92 -8.18 5.94
N LYS A 63 2.67 -9.28 5.88
CA LYS A 63 3.19 -9.83 4.62
C LYS A 63 2.06 -10.38 3.74
N SER A 64 1.06 -11.06 4.31
CA SER A 64 -0.04 -11.64 3.54
C SER A 64 -1.04 -10.58 3.07
N THR A 65 -1.37 -9.58 3.90
CA THR A 65 -2.36 -8.53 3.58
C THR A 65 -1.82 -7.38 2.72
N ASN A 66 -0.50 -7.29 2.51
CA ASN A 66 0.12 -6.33 1.58
C ASN A 66 0.71 -7.01 0.34
N GLY A 67 0.54 -8.33 0.21
CA GLY A 67 1.03 -9.09 -0.94
C GLY A 67 0.18 -8.87 -2.20
N ALA A 68 0.70 -9.26 -3.36
CA ALA A 68 -0.01 -9.18 -4.64
C ALA A 68 -1.33 -9.97 -4.67
N ASN A 69 -1.44 -11.00 -3.81
CA ASN A 69 -2.62 -11.88 -3.71
C ASN A 69 -3.61 -11.42 -2.63
N SER A 70 -3.52 -10.16 -2.19
CA SER A 70 -4.44 -9.57 -1.22
C SER A 70 -5.30 -8.48 -1.88
N ALA A 71 -6.53 -8.36 -1.41
CA ALA A 71 -7.45 -7.33 -1.86
C ALA A 71 -8.19 -6.73 -0.67
N THR A 72 -8.38 -5.41 -0.71
CA THR A 72 -9.19 -4.68 0.28
C THR A 72 -10.54 -4.38 -0.34
N ILE A 73 -11.60 -4.91 0.28
CA ILE A 73 -12.98 -4.58 -0.10
C ILE A 73 -13.42 -3.39 0.76
N LEU A 74 -13.82 -2.30 0.11
CA LEU A 74 -14.37 -1.12 0.76
C LEU A 74 -15.87 -1.03 0.50
N ILE A 75 -16.67 -1.09 1.57
CA ILE A 75 -18.13 -0.96 1.51
C ILE A 75 -18.50 0.38 2.11
N ALA A 76 -19.19 1.21 1.35
CA ALA A 76 -19.65 2.52 1.78
C ALA A 76 -20.99 2.87 1.14
N ASP A 77 -21.75 3.74 1.80
CA ASP A 77 -22.99 4.30 1.28
C ASP A 77 -22.73 5.30 0.12
N ARG A 78 -23.78 5.92 -0.41
CA ARG A 78 -23.64 6.86 -1.54
C ARG A 78 -22.75 8.06 -1.20
N ARG A 79 -22.82 8.59 0.03
CA ARG A 79 -21.99 9.71 0.48
C ARG A 79 -20.55 9.24 0.70
N GLY A 80 -20.35 8.13 1.39
CA GLY A 80 -19.04 7.54 1.64
C GLY A 80 -18.28 7.17 0.36
N ARG A 81 -18.95 6.66 -0.68
CA ARG A 81 -18.30 6.42 -1.99
C ARG A 81 -17.72 7.68 -2.61
N LYS A 82 -18.39 8.84 -2.48
CA LYS A 82 -17.88 10.13 -3.01
C LYS A 82 -16.62 10.56 -2.25
N GLU A 83 -16.64 10.44 -0.92
CA GLU A 83 -15.49 10.79 -0.07
C GLU A 83 -14.30 9.85 -0.31
N ILE A 84 -14.53 8.54 -0.38
CA ILE A 84 -13.49 7.56 -0.70
C ILE A 84 -12.88 7.87 -2.07
N THR A 85 -13.70 8.13 -3.09
CA THR A 85 -13.21 8.48 -4.43
C THR A 85 -12.37 9.76 -4.39
N ARG A 86 -12.79 10.77 -3.62
CA ARG A 86 -12.05 12.02 -3.43
C ARG A 86 -10.70 11.80 -2.75
N ALA A 87 -10.66 10.95 -1.72
CA ALA A 87 -9.43 10.57 -1.02
C ALA A 87 -8.50 9.75 -1.93
N MET A 88 -9.04 8.78 -2.68
CA MET A 88 -8.27 7.92 -3.59
C MET A 88 -7.61 8.69 -4.73
N ARG A 89 -8.21 9.79 -5.20
CA ARG A 89 -7.58 10.69 -6.19
C ARG A 89 -6.30 11.35 -5.69
N LYS A 90 -6.12 11.48 -4.38
CA LYS A 90 -4.89 12.05 -3.77
C LYS A 90 -3.79 11.00 -3.60
N LEU A 91 -4.09 9.71 -3.76
CA LEU A 91 -3.09 8.66 -3.70
C LEU A 91 -2.38 8.54 -5.06
N PRO A 92 -1.06 8.30 -5.07
CA PRO A 92 -0.34 8.00 -6.30
C PRO A 92 -1.02 6.80 -6.98
N GLY A 93 -1.35 6.97 -8.26
CA GLY A 93 -2.16 6.00 -9.00
C GLY A 93 -1.54 4.59 -9.02
N PRO A 94 -2.31 3.55 -9.39
CA PRO A 94 -1.82 2.17 -9.43
C PRO A 94 -0.58 2.00 -10.32
N ALA A 95 -0.45 2.80 -11.38
CA ALA A 95 0.76 2.87 -12.21
C ALA A 95 1.95 3.46 -11.45
N GLN A 96 1.74 4.53 -10.67
CA GLN A 96 2.78 5.15 -9.85
C GLN A 96 3.18 4.26 -8.67
N ARG A 97 2.26 3.48 -8.09
CA ARG A 97 2.58 2.42 -7.11
C ARG A 97 3.43 1.30 -7.72
N ARG A 98 3.12 0.85 -8.94
CA ARG A 98 3.95 -0.14 -9.66
C ARG A 98 5.33 0.43 -10.00
N LEU A 99 5.40 1.69 -10.41
CA LEU A 99 6.66 2.38 -10.69
C LEU A 99 7.50 2.59 -9.42
N MET A 100 6.87 2.97 -8.31
CA MET A 100 7.57 3.06 -7.01
C MET A 100 8.01 1.67 -6.53
N GLN A 101 7.24 0.62 -6.76
CA GLN A 101 7.67 -0.77 -6.48
C GLN A 101 8.80 -1.23 -7.40
N SER A 102 8.85 -0.81 -8.67
CA SER A 102 9.95 -1.16 -9.57
C SER A 102 11.22 -0.34 -9.28
N VAL A 103 11.07 0.92 -8.88
CA VAL A 103 12.19 1.82 -8.55
C VAL A 103 12.76 1.53 -7.16
N LEU A 104 11.92 1.35 -6.14
CA LEU A 104 12.37 0.90 -4.81
C LEU A 104 12.71 -0.60 -4.80
N GLY A 105 12.22 -1.37 -5.78
CA GLY A 105 12.62 -2.75 -6.05
C GLY A 105 14.02 -2.91 -6.64
N VAL A 106 14.73 -1.81 -6.94
CA VAL A 106 16.16 -1.84 -7.30
C VAL A 106 17.04 -2.16 -6.07
N GLU A 107 16.51 -2.15 -4.85
CA GLU A 107 17.23 -2.80 -3.73
C GLU A 107 16.99 -4.32 -3.68
N ALA A 108 15.93 -4.84 -4.31
CA ALA A 108 15.70 -6.27 -4.45
C ALA A 108 16.54 -6.92 -5.57
N SER A 109 17.18 -6.14 -6.45
CA SER A 109 18.19 -6.71 -7.36
C SER A 109 19.46 -7.13 -6.60
N SER A 110 19.70 -6.62 -5.38
CA SER A 110 20.75 -7.16 -4.50
C SER A 110 20.42 -8.55 -3.93
N THR A 111 19.13 -8.86 -3.73
CA THR A 111 18.67 -10.17 -3.23
C THR A 111 18.48 -11.21 -4.32
N VAL A 112 18.11 -10.81 -5.54
CA VAL A 112 18.12 -11.70 -6.72
C VAL A 112 19.56 -12.09 -7.11
N LEU A 113 20.54 -11.21 -6.92
CA LEU A 113 21.97 -11.52 -7.08
C LEU A 113 22.61 -12.21 -5.86
N ALA A 114 21.94 -12.30 -4.72
CA ALA A 114 22.46 -12.97 -3.52
C ALA A 114 22.36 -14.51 -3.62
N TRP A 115 21.48 -15.04 -4.47
CA TRP A 115 21.31 -16.48 -4.67
C TRP A 115 22.24 -17.09 -5.73
N LEU A 116 22.98 -16.26 -6.47
CA LEU A 116 24.02 -16.72 -7.39
C LEU A 116 25.30 -17.01 -6.60
N THR A 117 25.69 -18.28 -6.57
CA THR A 117 26.92 -18.76 -5.93
C THR A 117 28.12 -17.90 -6.36
N PRO A 118 29.10 -17.66 -5.46
CA PRO A 118 30.22 -16.75 -5.70
C PRO A 118 31.04 -17.11 -6.97
N LEU A 119 30.98 -18.37 -7.41
CA LEU A 119 31.62 -18.86 -8.63
C LEU A 119 30.95 -18.32 -9.91
N ARG A 120 29.61 -18.29 -9.97
CA ARG A 120 28.87 -17.75 -11.12
C ARG A 120 29.08 -16.24 -11.28
N LYS A 121 29.26 -15.51 -10.18
CA LYS A 121 29.59 -14.06 -10.23
C LYS A 121 30.92 -13.81 -10.93
N ARG A 122 31.95 -14.60 -10.64
CA ARG A 122 33.27 -14.47 -11.29
C ARG A 122 33.22 -14.81 -12.78
N LEU A 123 32.44 -15.82 -13.16
CA LEU A 123 32.25 -16.19 -14.57
C LEU A 123 31.53 -15.08 -15.36
N VAL A 124 30.42 -14.54 -14.83
CA VAL A 124 29.67 -13.46 -15.49
C VAL A 124 30.52 -12.21 -15.62
N ALA A 125 31.27 -11.83 -14.57
CA ALA A 125 32.17 -10.69 -14.63
C ALA A 125 33.28 -10.88 -15.70
N GLY A 126 33.84 -12.09 -15.81
CA GLY A 126 34.82 -12.42 -16.85
C GLY A 126 34.24 -12.29 -18.27
N VAL A 127 33.04 -12.81 -18.51
CA VAL A 127 32.37 -12.73 -19.83
C VAL A 127 32.11 -11.28 -20.22
N VAL A 128 31.63 -10.44 -19.29
CA VAL A 128 31.39 -9.02 -19.54
C VAL A 128 32.68 -8.28 -19.88
N LEU A 129 33.78 -8.58 -19.17
CA LEU A 129 35.07 -7.96 -19.42
C LEU A 129 35.66 -8.37 -20.78
N VAL A 130 35.53 -9.64 -21.18
CA VAL A 130 35.96 -10.11 -22.50
C VAL A 130 35.15 -9.45 -23.61
N LEU A 131 33.82 -9.34 -23.45
CA LEU A 131 32.96 -8.64 -24.42
C LEU A 131 33.32 -7.16 -24.55
N ALA A 132 33.62 -6.49 -23.43
CA ALA A 132 34.05 -5.09 -23.46
C ALA A 132 35.39 -4.91 -24.18
N LEU A 133 36.37 -5.78 -23.92
CA LEU A 133 37.67 -5.74 -24.61
C LEU A 133 37.54 -6.08 -26.10
N ALA A 134 36.68 -7.03 -26.46
CA ALA A 134 36.42 -7.38 -27.85
C ALA A 134 35.78 -6.19 -28.62
N LEU A 135 34.83 -5.47 -27.99
CA LEU A 135 34.25 -4.27 -28.57
C LEU A 135 35.28 -3.15 -28.74
N ILE A 136 36.13 -2.92 -27.74
CA ILE A 136 37.19 -1.91 -27.82
C ILE A 136 38.17 -2.27 -28.95
N GLY A 137 38.61 -3.53 -29.02
CA GLY A 137 39.49 -4.01 -30.09
C GLY A 137 38.87 -3.86 -31.46
N PHE A 138 37.60 -4.25 -31.61
CA PHE A 138 36.85 -4.14 -32.86
C PHE A 138 36.75 -2.68 -33.34
N VAL A 139 36.40 -1.76 -32.43
CA VAL A 139 36.37 -0.33 -32.73
C VAL A 139 37.74 0.17 -33.16
N PHE A 140 38.81 -0.19 -32.45
CA PHE A 140 40.16 0.24 -32.82
C PHE A 140 40.63 -0.30 -34.18
N THR A 141 40.32 -1.56 -34.51
CA THR A 141 40.68 -2.14 -35.82
C THR A 141 39.90 -1.52 -36.98
N HIS A 142 38.66 -1.09 -36.73
CA HIS A 142 37.78 -0.53 -37.76
C HIS A 142 37.92 0.99 -37.93
N HIS A 143 38.51 1.69 -36.95
CA HIS A 143 38.79 3.13 -37.01
C HIS A 143 40.16 3.48 -37.61
N TRP A 144 41.01 2.48 -37.84
CA TRP A 144 42.37 2.62 -38.41
C TRP A 144 42.53 2.00 -39.81
N GLN A 145 41.43 1.57 -40.43
CA GLN A 145 41.31 1.38 -41.90
C GLN A 145 40.61 2.60 -42.51
#